data_AF-A0A962WAF9-F1
#
_entry.id   AF-A0A962WAF9-F1
#
_cell.length_a   1.000
_cell.length_b   1.000
_cell.length_c   1.000
_cell.angle_alpha   90.00
_cell.angle_beta   90.00
_cell.angle_gamma   90.00
#
_symmetry.space_group_name_H-M   'P 1'
#
loop_
_entity.id
_entity.type
_entity.pdbx_description
1 polymer ?
#
loop_
_entity_poly.entity_id
_entity_poly.type
_entity_poly.pdbx_seq_one_letter_code
_entity_poly.pdbx_strand_id
1 'polypeptide(L)' 'VRDPDRAVSRLYRVAGYPSHYVVDRRGKVRFSALGFTEDDSLAVTQEVLTLLAESADATR' A
#
# COMPACT_ATOMS: atom_id res chain seq x y z
N VAL A 1 7.78 0.99 16.78
CA VAL A 1 6.84 1.99 17.35
C VAL A 1 5.43 1.43 17.22
N ARG A 2 4.58 1.56 18.25
CA ARG A 2 3.15 1.20 18.19
C ARG A 2 2.33 2.49 18.07
N ASP A 3 1.12 2.44 17.51
CA ASP A 3 0.19 3.57 17.31
C ASP A 3 -0.98 3.55 18.35
N PRO A 4 -0.72 3.68 19.67
CA PRO A 4 -1.73 3.48 20.70
C PRO A 4 -2.84 4.55 20.68
N ASP A 5 -2.51 5.76 20.21
CA ASP A 5 -3.43 6.89 20.08
C ASP A 5 -4.11 6.94 18.70
N ARG A 6 -3.89 5.93 17.86
CA ARG A 6 -4.48 5.82 16.52
C ARG A 6 -4.16 7.03 15.64
N ALA A 7 -3.03 7.69 15.82
CA ALA A 7 -2.64 8.83 15.01
C ALA A 7 -2.44 8.43 13.54
N VAL A 8 -1.74 7.32 13.30
CA VAL A 8 -1.46 6.83 11.94
C VAL A 8 -2.74 6.33 11.27
N SER A 9 -3.51 5.49 11.97
CA SER A 9 -4.76 4.95 11.44
C SER A 9 -5.79 6.04 11.11
N ARG A 10 -5.87 7.12 11.90
CA ARG A 10 -6.69 8.29 11.58
C ARG A 10 -6.17 9.06 10.36
N LEU A 11 -4.86 9.26 10.26
CA LEU A 11 -4.26 9.97 9.12
C LEU A 11 -4.53 9.24 7.79
N TYR A 12 -4.42 7.90 7.81
CA TYR A 12 -4.70 7.04 6.65
C TYR A 12 -6.20 6.76 6.46
N ARG A 13 -7.07 7.28 7.33
CA ARG A 13 -8.52 7.06 7.32
C ARG A 13 -8.90 5.58 7.22
N VAL A 14 -8.21 4.74 8.00
CA VAL A 14 -8.41 3.29 8.01
C VAL A 14 -9.84 2.96 8.40
N ALA A 15 -10.58 2.31 7.50
CA ALA A 15 -12.00 2.00 7.68
C ALA A 15 -12.24 0.76 8.57
N GLY A 16 -11.27 -0.15 8.67
CA GLY A 16 -11.38 -1.38 9.45
C GLY A 16 -10.10 -2.21 9.46
N TYR A 17 -10.14 -3.38 10.11
CA TYR A 17 -8.99 -4.27 10.22
C TYR A 17 -9.30 -5.67 9.65
N PRO A 18 -8.37 -6.28 8.89
CA PRO A 18 -7.13 -5.68 8.39
C PRO A 18 -7.41 -4.63 7.29
N SER A 19 -6.50 -3.68 7.09
CA SER A 19 -6.47 -2.82 5.90
C SER A 19 -5.04 -2.75 5.41
N HIS A 20 -4.84 -2.63 4.10
CA HIS A 20 -3.51 -2.61 3.50
C HIS A 20 -3.40 -1.55 2.41
N TYR A 21 -2.17 -1.09 2.18
CA TYR A 21 -1.84 0.00 1.27
C TYR A 21 -0.55 -0.34 0.51
N VAL A 22 -0.48 0.02 -0.77
CA VAL A 22 0.77 0.03 -1.54
C VAL A 22 1.18 1.48 -1.74
N VAL A 23 2.42 1.81 -1.37
CA VAL A 23 2.98 3.15 -1.46
C VAL A 23 4.21 3.11 -2.36
N ASP A 24 4.25 4.00 -3.36
CA ASP A 24 5.38 4.07 -4.29
C ASP A 24 6.61 4.76 -3.68
N ARG A 25 7.74 4.72 -4.40
CA ARG A 25 9.01 5.35 -3.97
C ARG A 25 8.93 6.87 -3.80
N ARG A 26 7.89 7.52 -4.33
CA ARG A 26 7.65 8.95 -4.19
C ARG A 26 6.74 9.27 -2.99
N GLY A 27 6.34 8.25 -2.22
CA GLY A 27 5.46 8.38 -1.07
C GLY A 27 3.98 8.50 -1.44
N LYS A 28 3.59 8.21 -2.68
CA LYS A 28 2.19 8.26 -3.11
C LYS A 28 1.53 6.90 -2.91
N VAL A 29 0.33 6.89 -2.32
CA VAL A 29 -0.52 5.70 -2.22
C VAL A 29 -1.02 5.34 -3.62
N ARG A 30 -0.79 4.09 -4.03
CA ARG A 30 -1.18 3.54 -5.33
C ARG A 30 -2.34 2.57 -5.23
N PHE A 31 -2.43 1.88 -4.11
CA PHE A 31 -3.49 0.93 -3.81
C PHE A 31 -3.87 1.03 -2.34
N SER A 32 -5.15 0.79 -2.03
CA SER A 32 -5.65 0.64 -0.67
C SER A 32 -6.89 -0.25 -0.65
N ALA A 33 -6.97 -1.20 0.27
CA ALA A 33 -8.15 -2.03 0.44
C ALA A 33 -8.41 -2.40 1.91
N LEU A 34 -9.68 -2.68 2.20
CA LEU A 34 -10.15 -3.24 3.46
C LEU A 34 -10.19 -4.77 3.34
N GLY A 35 -9.70 -5.46 4.36
CA GLY A 35 -9.48 -6.90 4.32
C GLY A 35 -8.13 -7.25 3.69
N PHE A 36 -7.91 -8.55 3.51
CA PHE A 36 -6.84 -9.09 2.69
C PHE A 36 -7.25 -10.50 2.23
N THR A 37 -7.55 -10.63 0.95
CA THR A 37 -7.98 -11.88 0.29
C THR A 37 -6.86 -12.42 -0.63
N GLU A 38 -7.06 -13.60 -1.21
CA GLU A 38 -6.13 -14.13 -2.22
C GLU A 38 -6.11 -13.28 -3.50
N ASP A 39 -7.28 -12.75 -3.91
CA ASP A 39 -7.37 -11.84 -5.05
C ASP A 39 -6.59 -10.54 -4.79
N ASP A 40 -6.67 -10.02 -3.56
CA ASP A 40 -5.87 -8.85 -3.16
C ASP A 40 -4.37 -9.17 -3.22
N SER A 41 -3.94 -10.37 -2.84
CA SER A 41 -2.55 -10.80 -2.94
C SER A 41 -2.03 -10.73 -4.38
N LEU A 42 -2.83 -11.18 -5.35
CA LEU A 42 -2.49 -11.11 -6.78
C LEU A 42 -2.40 -9.65 -7.25
N ALA A 43 -3.40 -8.82 -6.91
CA ALA A 43 -3.43 -7.41 -7.29
C ALA A 43 -2.24 -6.63 -6.71
N VAL A 44 -1.94 -6.84 -5.43
CA VAL A 44 -0.77 -6.23 -4.75
C VAL A 44 0.53 -6.68 -5.41
N THR A 45 0.67 -7.97 -5.73
CA THR A 45 1.87 -8.49 -6.41
C THR A 45 2.08 -7.82 -7.76
N GLN A 46 1.02 -7.70 -8.56
CA GLN A 46 1.08 -7.04 -9.87
C GLN A 46 1.43 -5.55 -9.75
N GLU A 47 0.81 -4.82 -8.81
CA GLU A 47 1.13 -3.41 -8.58
C GLU A 47 2.58 -3.22 -8.15
N VAL A 48 3.09 -4.07 -7.24
CA VAL A 48 4.50 -4.03 -6.83
C VAL A 48 5.43 -4.26 -8.01
N LEU A 49 5.16 -5.25 -8.87
CA LEU A 49 5.96 -5.50 -10.07
C LEU A 49 5.97 -4.31 -11.03
N THR A 50 4.81 -3.69 -11.26
CA THR A 50 4.69 -2.47 -12.08
C THR A 50 5.54 -1.33 -11.50
N LEU A 51 5.43 -1.05 -10.20
CA LEU A 51 6.17 0.04 -9.55
C LEU A 51 7.68 -0.21 -9.55
N LEU A 52 8.12 -1.46 -9.46
CA LEU A 52 9.52 -1.84 -9.59
C LEU A 52 10.05 -1.57 -11.00
N ALA A 53 9.27 -1.91 -12.04
CA ALA A 53 9.62 -1.64 -13.43
C ALA A 53 9.69 -0.13 -13.73
N GLU A 54 8.68 0.65 -13.29
CA GLU A 54 8.66 2.13 -13.44
C GLU A 54 9.94 2.77 -12.86
N SER A 55 10.44 2.24 -11.75
CA SER A 55 11.63 2.77 -11.08
C SER A 55 12.94 2.37 -11.76
N ALA A 56 12.98 1.18 -12.38
CA ALA A 56 14.14 0.74 -13.16
C ALA A 56 14.31 1.61 -14.42
N ASP A 57 13.21 1.93 -15.09
CA ASP A 57 13.20 2.81 -16.26
C ASP A 57 13.57 4.25 -15.90
N ALA A 58 13.09 4.76 -14.75
CA ALA A 58 13.43 6.11 -14.29
C ALA A 58 14.90 6.30 -13.90
N THR A 59 15.66 5.22 -13.70
CA THR A 59 17.09 5.27 -13.35
C THR A 59 18.00 5.12 -14.58
N ARG A 60 17.44 4.83 -15.75
CA ARG A 60 18.15 4.59 -17.00
C ARG A 60 18.21 5.85 -17.87
#